data_AF-A0A8B7E3R4-F1
#
_entry.id   AF-A0A8B7E3R4-F1
#
_cell.length_a   1.000
_cell.length_b   1.000
_cell.length_c   1.000
_cell.angle_alpha   90.00
_cell.angle_beta   90.00
_cell.angle_gamma   90.00
#
_symmetry.space_group_name_H-M   'P 1'
#
loop_
_entity.id
_entity.type
_entity.pdbx_description
1 polymer ?
#
loop_
_entity_poly.entity_id
_entity_poly.type
_entity_poly.pdbx_seq_one_letter_code
_entity_poly.pdbx_strand_id
1 'polypeptide(L)'
;MMVICIELRIPLFVVGKPGSSKSLAKSIIQDCMQGNMSKSCLFKKFKQIFMSSYQCSPLSTADGIINTFKQCSRFQEGKDLETFTSVVVLDEVGLAEDSPRMPLKALHPLLEDGTDGSEELTFDDLSLKSKRVAFIGISNWSLDPAKMNRGIMLYRGQPNFNELLETARNICLKDKNVFEMIEPLFEPLTKGYLEVYKWQNDCDKIKKYRKEEFFGLRDFYSLLKLVFCFARKRQCIPTRLDIEHAVKRNFSGLQELDTWRIFKSYFPNKSTV
;
A
#
# COMPACT_ATOMS: atom_id res chain seq x y z
N MET A 1 -12.87 -4.84 -0.78
CA MET A 1 -12.29 -5.29 -2.07
C MET A 1 -11.36 -6.48 -1.90
N MET A 2 -10.13 -6.32 -1.39
CA MET A 2 -9.16 -7.44 -1.29
C MET A 2 -9.74 -8.72 -0.63
N VAL A 3 -10.42 -8.61 0.52
CA VAL A 3 -11.08 -9.77 1.17
C VAL A 3 -12.06 -10.49 0.24
N ILE A 4 -12.95 -9.74 -0.44
CA ILE A 4 -13.97 -10.29 -1.33
C ILE A 4 -13.34 -10.91 -2.58
N CYS A 5 -12.33 -10.24 -3.16
CA CYS A 5 -11.60 -10.75 -4.31
C CYS A 5 -10.85 -12.04 -3.98
N ILE A 6 -10.27 -12.16 -2.79
CA ILE A 6 -9.65 -13.40 -2.32
C ILE A 6 -10.70 -14.51 -2.18
N GLU A 7 -11.81 -14.22 -1.50
CA GLU A 7 -12.89 -15.20 -1.24
C GLU A 7 -13.45 -15.79 -2.54
N LEU A 8 -13.65 -14.93 -3.55
CA LEU A 8 -14.19 -15.29 -4.86
C LEU A 8 -13.11 -15.68 -5.88
N ARG A 9 -11.82 -15.65 -5.52
CA ARG A 9 -10.67 -15.86 -6.43
C ARG A 9 -10.74 -15.02 -7.71
N ILE A 10 -11.15 -13.76 -7.55
CA ILE A 10 -11.14 -12.74 -8.61
C ILE A 10 -9.77 -12.05 -8.56
N PRO A 11 -8.98 -12.05 -9.65
CA PRO A 11 -7.70 -11.35 -9.67
C PRO A 11 -7.89 -9.86 -9.38
N LEU A 12 -7.10 -9.33 -8.44
CA LEU A 12 -7.17 -7.92 -8.04
C LEU A 12 -5.83 -7.23 -8.24
N PHE A 13 -5.83 -6.12 -8.98
CA PHE A 13 -4.68 -5.24 -9.12
C PHE A 13 -4.91 -3.96 -8.33
N VAL A 14 -4.05 -3.67 -7.36
CA VAL A 14 -4.11 -2.47 -6.52
C VAL A 14 -2.94 -1.56 -6.89
N VAL A 15 -3.24 -0.47 -7.57
CA VAL A 15 -2.28 0.50 -8.06
C VAL A 15 -2.45 1.82 -7.35
N GLY A 16 -1.36 2.41 -6.90
CA GLY A 16 -1.37 3.78 -6.36
C GLY A 16 -0.04 4.17 -5.78
N LYS A 17 0.11 5.42 -5.36
CA LYS A 17 1.43 5.94 -4.95
C LYS A 17 2.02 5.23 -3.72
N PRO A 18 3.35 5.27 -3.52
CA PRO A 18 3.97 4.80 -2.29
C PRO A 18 3.32 5.46 -1.05
N GLY A 19 2.99 4.65 -0.05
CA GLY A 19 2.32 5.15 1.16
C GLY A 19 0.79 5.21 1.09
N SER A 20 0.15 4.76 0.01
CA SER A 20 -1.32 4.64 -0.08
C SER A 20 -1.92 3.43 0.67
N SER A 21 -1.26 2.95 1.72
CA SER A 21 -1.72 1.84 2.60
C SER A 21 -1.96 0.46 1.95
N LYS A 22 -1.54 0.24 0.70
CA LYS A 22 -1.72 -1.05 -0.02
C LYS A 22 -1.10 -2.25 0.71
N SER A 23 0.19 -2.14 1.06
CA SER A 23 0.91 -3.22 1.77
C SER A 23 0.39 -3.41 3.20
N LEU A 24 -0.09 -2.34 3.84
CA LEU A 24 -0.74 -2.42 5.15
C LEU A 24 -2.05 -3.21 5.05
N ALA A 25 -2.86 -2.96 4.02
CA ALA A 25 -4.08 -3.73 3.78
C ALA A 25 -3.78 -5.23 3.58
N LYS A 26 -2.71 -5.57 2.84
CA LYS A 26 -2.23 -6.96 2.71
C LYS A 26 -1.98 -7.60 4.09
N SER A 27 -1.17 -6.95 4.94
CA SER A 27 -0.83 -7.46 6.27
C SER A 27 -2.06 -7.62 7.17
N ILE A 28 -2.97 -6.64 7.17
CA ILE A 28 -4.21 -6.73 7.96
C ILE A 28 -5.06 -7.91 7.53
N ILE A 29 -5.16 -8.16 6.23
CA ILE A 29 -5.95 -9.28 5.70
C ILE A 29 -5.33 -10.62 6.08
N GLN A 30 -4.01 -10.75 5.96
CA GLN A 30 -3.27 -11.93 6.41
C GLN A 30 -3.50 -12.23 7.91
N ASP A 31 -3.54 -11.19 8.74
CA ASP A 31 -3.81 -11.33 10.18
C ASP A 31 -5.28 -11.62 10.49
N CYS A 32 -6.21 -11.14 9.66
CA CYS A 32 -7.65 -11.24 9.91
C CYS A 32 -8.28 -12.52 9.35
N MET A 33 -7.90 -12.97 8.15
CA MET A 33 -8.51 -14.12 7.46
C MET A 33 -7.87 -15.45 7.88
N GLN A 34 -7.99 -15.81 9.16
CA GLN A 34 -7.43 -17.04 9.72
C GLN A 34 -8.48 -18.18 9.84
N GLY A 35 -9.61 -18.06 9.14
CA GLY A 35 -10.74 -18.98 9.25
C GLY A 35 -11.26 -19.05 10.69
N ASN A 36 -11.44 -20.25 11.23
CA ASN A 36 -11.93 -20.46 12.60
C ASN A 36 -11.06 -19.80 13.69
N MET A 37 -9.77 -19.60 13.43
CA MET A 37 -8.82 -18.96 14.35
C MET A 37 -8.90 -17.43 14.33
N SER A 38 -9.71 -16.84 13.47
CA SER A 38 -9.87 -15.39 13.36
C SER A 38 -10.42 -14.79 14.65
N LYS A 39 -9.91 -13.62 15.05
CA LYS A 39 -10.35 -12.92 16.26
C LYS A 39 -11.79 -12.43 16.18
N SER A 40 -12.22 -12.00 14.98
CA SER A 40 -13.56 -11.45 14.74
C SER A 40 -14.52 -12.53 14.26
N CYS A 41 -15.76 -12.52 14.78
CA CYS A 41 -16.84 -13.41 14.33
C CYS A 41 -17.15 -13.26 12.84
N LEU A 42 -16.92 -12.08 12.26
CA LEU A 42 -17.10 -11.87 10.81
C LEU A 42 -16.07 -12.69 10.02
N PHE A 43 -14.79 -12.59 10.37
CA PHE A 43 -13.70 -13.27 9.66
C PHE A 43 -13.67 -14.79 9.87
N LYS A 44 -14.33 -15.30 10.91
CA LYS A 44 -14.56 -16.75 11.08
C LYS A 44 -15.46 -17.35 9.99
N LYS A 45 -16.27 -16.53 9.31
CA LYS A 45 -17.12 -16.97 8.19
C LYS A 45 -16.42 -16.96 6.84
N PHE A 46 -15.22 -16.37 6.76
CA PHE A 46 -14.42 -16.33 5.54
C PHE A 46 -13.40 -17.46 5.53
N LYS A 47 -12.85 -17.76 4.34
CA LYS A 47 -11.80 -18.76 4.17
C LYS A 47 -10.55 -18.39 4.98
N GLN A 48 -9.88 -19.41 5.51
CA GLN A 48 -8.51 -19.28 5.96
C GLN A 48 -7.61 -19.08 4.75
N ILE A 49 -6.71 -18.10 4.82
CA ILE A 49 -5.81 -17.79 3.71
C ILE A 49 -4.37 -18.22 4.00
N PHE A 50 -3.65 -18.57 2.94
CA PHE A 50 -2.20 -18.64 2.93
C PHE A 50 -1.68 -17.71 1.84
N MET A 51 -0.89 -16.71 2.22
CA MET A 51 -0.31 -15.75 1.28
C MET A 51 1.14 -16.09 0.99
N SER A 52 1.48 -16.32 -0.28
CA SER A 52 2.87 -16.33 -0.75
C SER A 52 3.12 -15.06 -1.55
N SER A 53 4.13 -14.28 -1.14
CA SER A 53 4.49 -13.01 -1.79
C SER A 53 5.74 -13.18 -2.64
N TYR A 54 5.72 -12.68 -3.87
CA TYR A 54 6.88 -12.55 -4.74
C TYR A 54 7.12 -11.06 -5.04
N GLN A 55 8.32 -10.58 -4.74
CA GLN A 55 8.70 -9.20 -5.02
C GLN A 55 9.23 -9.10 -6.45
N CYS A 56 8.51 -8.34 -7.28
CA CYS A 56 8.88 -8.05 -8.65
C CYS A 56 10.00 -7.00 -8.71
N SER A 57 10.84 -7.14 -9.72
CA SER A 57 11.93 -6.23 -10.05
C SER A 57 12.11 -6.19 -11.57
N PRO A 58 12.91 -5.24 -12.11
CA PRO A 58 13.21 -5.22 -13.55
C PRO A 58 13.92 -6.49 -14.06
N LEU A 59 14.52 -7.27 -13.16
CA LEU A 59 15.22 -8.53 -13.49
C LEU A 59 14.35 -9.78 -13.30
N SER A 60 13.09 -9.62 -12.87
CA SER A 60 12.18 -10.74 -12.62
C SER A 60 11.96 -11.60 -13.87
N THR A 61 11.83 -12.91 -13.64
CA THR A 61 11.58 -13.91 -14.69
C THR A 61 10.18 -14.50 -14.57
N ALA A 62 9.67 -15.04 -15.67
CA ALA A 62 8.41 -15.78 -15.67
C ALA A 62 8.44 -16.96 -14.69
N ASP A 63 9.57 -17.68 -14.63
CA ASP A 63 9.74 -18.85 -13.74
C ASP A 63 9.52 -18.51 -12.26
N GLY A 64 9.96 -17.34 -11.81
CA GLY A 64 9.74 -16.88 -10.43
C GLY A 64 8.25 -16.74 -10.09
N ILE A 65 7.48 -16.17 -11.02
CA ILE A 65 6.02 -16.03 -10.88
C ILE A 65 5.36 -17.41 -10.92
N ILE A 66 5.68 -18.23 -11.92
CA ILE A 66 5.12 -19.59 -12.09
C ILE A 66 5.40 -20.45 -10.84
N ASN A 67 6.62 -20.42 -10.31
CA ASN A 67 6.98 -21.18 -9.11
C ASN A 67 6.19 -20.73 -7.88
N THR A 68 5.88 -19.44 -7.75
CA THR A 68 5.06 -18.91 -6.66
C THR A 68 3.61 -19.41 -6.76
N PHE A 69 3.05 -19.47 -7.97
CA PHE A 69 1.75 -20.08 -8.22
C PHE A 69 1.75 -21.59 -7.93
N LYS A 70 2.76 -22.32 -8.41
CA LYS A 70 2.93 -23.76 -8.15
C LYS A 70 3.03 -24.05 -6.65
N GLN A 71 3.76 -23.23 -5.89
CA GLN A 71 3.84 -23.35 -4.44
C GLN A 71 2.46 -23.18 -3.78
N CYS A 72 1.69 -22.17 -4.22
CA CYS A 72 0.35 -21.92 -3.68
C CYS A 72 -0.64 -23.05 -4.03
N SER A 73 -0.59 -23.57 -5.26
CA SER A 73 -1.39 -24.72 -5.71
C SER A 73 -1.09 -25.94 -4.85
N ARG A 74 0.20 -26.30 -4.69
CA ARG A 74 0.61 -27.45 -3.85
C ARG A 74 0.17 -27.31 -2.39
N PHE A 75 0.14 -26.08 -1.87
CA PHE A 75 -0.32 -25.85 -0.49
C PHE A 75 -1.86 -25.92 -0.35
N GLN A 76 -2.58 -25.81 -1.47
CA GLN A 76 -4.03 -25.90 -1.56
C GLN A 76 -4.50 -27.34 -1.86
N GLU A 77 -3.65 -28.17 -2.46
CA GLU A 77 -3.88 -29.60 -2.67
C GLU A 77 -4.16 -30.33 -1.34
N GLY A 78 -5.20 -31.17 -1.33
CA GLY A 78 -5.60 -31.93 -0.14
C GLY A 78 -6.35 -31.14 0.94
N LYS A 79 -6.64 -29.84 0.71
CA LYS A 79 -7.45 -29.02 1.62
C LYS A 79 -8.85 -28.76 1.08
N ASP A 80 -9.77 -28.46 2.01
CA ASP A 80 -11.11 -28.03 1.66
C ASP A 80 -11.13 -26.59 1.11
N LEU A 81 -11.52 -26.45 -0.15
CA LEU A 81 -11.52 -25.18 -0.90
C LEU A 81 -12.65 -24.23 -0.49
N GLU A 82 -13.64 -24.73 0.24
CA GLU A 82 -14.71 -23.92 0.82
C GLU A 82 -14.26 -23.22 2.11
N THR A 83 -13.29 -23.79 2.83
CA THR A 83 -12.77 -23.22 4.08
C THR A 83 -11.34 -22.69 3.96
N PHE A 84 -10.63 -22.98 2.88
CA PHE A 84 -9.24 -22.59 2.66
C PHE A 84 -8.98 -22.04 1.24
N THR A 85 -8.11 -21.05 1.13
CA THR A 85 -7.60 -20.58 -0.16
C THR A 85 -6.15 -20.09 -0.08
N SER A 86 -5.32 -20.51 -1.03
CA SER A 86 -4.00 -19.92 -1.23
C SER A 86 -4.12 -18.63 -2.05
N VAL A 87 -3.25 -17.66 -1.76
CA VAL A 87 -3.23 -16.34 -2.38
C VAL A 87 -1.80 -16.05 -2.83
N VAL A 88 -1.62 -15.82 -4.13
CA VAL A 88 -0.38 -15.28 -4.68
C VAL A 88 -0.43 -13.76 -4.61
N VAL A 89 0.62 -13.17 -4.05
CA VAL A 89 0.80 -11.71 -4.05
C VAL A 89 2.03 -11.33 -4.85
N LEU A 90 1.86 -10.52 -5.89
CA LEU A 90 2.99 -9.90 -6.60
C LEU A 90 3.15 -8.46 -6.10
N ASP A 91 4.22 -8.22 -5.34
CA ASP A 91 4.57 -6.89 -4.85
C ASP A 91 5.43 -6.17 -5.90
N GLU A 92 5.14 -4.90 -6.17
CA GLU A 92 5.83 -4.05 -7.16
C GLU A 92 5.73 -4.58 -8.60
N VAL A 93 4.58 -5.15 -8.97
CA VAL A 93 4.37 -5.79 -10.28
C VAL A 93 4.64 -4.85 -11.47
N GLY A 94 4.48 -3.54 -11.32
CA GLY A 94 4.84 -2.56 -12.36
C GLY A 94 6.32 -2.55 -12.74
N LEU A 95 7.23 -2.90 -11.82
CA LEU A 95 8.66 -2.99 -12.15
C LEU A 95 8.98 -4.15 -13.10
N ALA A 96 8.14 -5.18 -13.09
CA ALA A 96 8.31 -6.34 -13.97
C ALA A 96 7.75 -6.11 -15.38
N GLU A 97 7.01 -5.01 -15.60
CA GLU A 97 6.54 -4.59 -16.92
C GLU A 97 7.69 -4.07 -17.79
N ASP A 98 8.60 -3.30 -17.20
CA ASP A 98 9.81 -2.78 -17.84
C ASP A 98 10.88 -3.86 -18.09
N SER A 99 10.64 -5.11 -17.66
CA SER A 99 11.60 -6.18 -17.81
C SER A 99 11.72 -6.63 -19.27
N PRO A 100 12.94 -6.78 -19.81
CA PRO A 100 13.14 -7.28 -21.18
C PRO A 100 12.66 -8.73 -21.35
N ARG A 101 12.48 -9.47 -20.24
CA ARG A 101 12.04 -10.88 -20.22
C ARG A 101 10.51 -11.03 -20.26
N MET A 102 9.76 -9.93 -20.23
CA MET A 102 8.28 -9.91 -20.26
C MET A 102 7.61 -10.95 -19.33
N PRO A 103 7.97 -11.01 -18.03
CA PRO A 103 7.50 -12.04 -17.11
C PRO A 103 5.98 -12.03 -16.92
N LEU A 104 5.33 -10.87 -17.06
CA LEU A 104 3.88 -10.71 -16.91
C LEU A 104 3.06 -11.39 -18.02
N LYS A 105 3.68 -11.85 -19.12
CA LYS A 105 2.98 -12.68 -20.12
C LYS A 105 2.53 -14.02 -19.52
N ALA A 106 3.29 -14.57 -18.58
CA ALA A 106 2.95 -15.82 -17.91
C ALA A 106 1.70 -15.70 -17.00
N LEU A 107 1.30 -14.49 -16.61
CA LEU A 107 0.13 -14.30 -15.75
C LEU A 107 -1.19 -14.68 -16.43
N HIS A 108 -1.31 -14.57 -17.75
CA HIS A 108 -2.58 -14.80 -18.43
C HIS A 108 -3.16 -16.21 -18.19
N PRO A 109 -2.43 -17.30 -18.50
CA PRO A 109 -2.93 -18.65 -18.23
C PRO A 109 -3.05 -18.93 -16.73
N LEU A 110 -2.14 -18.38 -15.91
CA LEU A 110 -2.16 -18.56 -14.45
C LEU A 110 -3.40 -17.94 -13.78
N LEU A 111 -3.96 -16.86 -14.33
CA LEU A 111 -5.15 -16.21 -13.79
C LEU A 111 -6.46 -16.80 -14.33
N GLU A 112 -6.44 -17.44 -15.50
CA GLU A 112 -7.61 -18.11 -16.08
C GLU A 112 -7.81 -19.49 -15.43
N ASP A 113 -6.86 -20.40 -15.66
CA ASP A 113 -7.02 -21.83 -15.34
C ASP A 113 -6.07 -22.30 -14.23
N GLY A 114 -5.18 -21.42 -13.75
CA GLY A 114 -4.21 -21.73 -12.68
C GLY A 114 -3.00 -22.54 -13.14
N THR A 115 -2.88 -22.82 -14.43
CA THR A 115 -1.77 -23.56 -15.04
C THR A 115 -0.83 -22.64 -15.81
N ASP A 116 0.38 -23.11 -16.10
CA ASP A 116 1.32 -22.41 -16.98
C ASP A 116 1.05 -22.67 -18.48
N GLY A 117 -0.12 -23.24 -18.81
CA GLY A 117 -0.51 -23.61 -20.18
C GLY A 117 0.21 -24.84 -20.74
N SER A 118 1.08 -25.50 -19.96
CA SER A 118 1.82 -26.68 -20.40
C SER A 118 1.18 -28.02 -20.02
N GLU A 119 0.15 -27.98 -19.17
CA GLU A 119 -0.55 -29.16 -18.69
C GLU A 119 -1.79 -29.41 -19.56
N GLU A 120 -1.88 -30.60 -20.16
CA GLU A 120 -3.14 -31.08 -20.76
C GLU A 120 -4.21 -31.10 -19.67
N LEU A 121 -5.35 -30.45 -19.93
CA LEU A 121 -6.52 -30.45 -19.07
C LEU A 121 -7.03 -31.89 -18.92
N THR A 122 -6.44 -32.67 -18.02
CA THR A 122 -7.06 -33.92 -17.58
C THR A 122 -8.35 -33.55 -16.87
N PHE A 123 -9.47 -34.13 -17.34
CA PHE A 123 -10.86 -33.78 -17.07
C PHE A 123 -11.33 -33.94 -15.59
N ASP A 124 -10.43 -33.96 -14.61
CA ASP A 124 -10.79 -33.99 -13.20
C ASP A 124 -10.97 -32.55 -12.67
N ASP A 125 -12.23 -32.11 -12.66
CA ASP A 125 -12.71 -30.81 -12.15
C ASP A 125 -12.14 -30.43 -10.76
N LEU A 126 -11.89 -31.43 -9.90
CA LEU A 126 -11.32 -31.23 -8.56
C LEU A 126 -9.85 -30.79 -8.61
N SER A 127 -9.07 -31.36 -9.53
CA SER A 127 -7.65 -31.03 -9.69
C SER A 127 -7.45 -29.63 -10.28
N LEU A 128 -8.36 -29.20 -11.16
CA LEU A 128 -8.37 -27.85 -11.73
C LEU A 128 -8.76 -26.80 -10.67
N LYS A 129 -9.72 -27.13 -9.80
CA LYS A 129 -10.13 -26.24 -8.69
C LYS A 129 -9.02 -26.02 -7.65
N SER A 130 -8.17 -27.02 -7.39
CA SER A 130 -7.01 -26.85 -6.49
C SER A 130 -5.90 -25.99 -7.10
N LYS A 131 -5.75 -26.00 -8.43
CA LYS A 131 -4.77 -25.18 -9.16
C LYS A 131 -5.14 -23.69 -9.21
N ARG A 132 -6.45 -23.38 -9.19
CA ARG A 132 -6.91 -22.00 -9.15
C ARG A 132 -6.70 -21.37 -7.77
N VAL A 133 -5.69 -20.52 -7.68
CA VAL A 133 -5.33 -19.74 -6.49
C VAL A 133 -5.87 -18.31 -6.60
N ALA A 134 -6.10 -17.64 -5.46
CA ALA A 134 -6.43 -16.23 -5.45
C ALA A 134 -5.19 -15.39 -5.80
N PHE A 135 -5.40 -14.18 -6.35
CA PHE A 135 -4.31 -13.33 -6.81
C PHE A 135 -4.49 -11.87 -6.41
N ILE A 136 -3.42 -11.26 -5.91
CA ILE A 136 -3.32 -9.81 -5.68
C ILE A 136 -2.02 -9.28 -6.30
N GLY A 137 -2.13 -8.38 -7.27
CA GLY A 137 -1.01 -7.58 -7.77
C GLY A 137 -0.98 -6.23 -7.08
N ILE A 138 0.14 -5.84 -6.46
CA ILE A 138 0.33 -4.53 -5.86
C ILE A 138 1.37 -3.76 -6.68
N SER A 139 1.03 -2.56 -7.13
CA SER A 139 1.97 -1.71 -7.88
C SER A 139 1.97 -0.27 -7.38
N ASN A 140 3.14 0.35 -7.46
CA ASN A 140 3.26 1.80 -7.33
C ASN A 140 3.11 2.51 -8.68
N TRP A 141 3.39 1.80 -9.77
CA TRP A 141 3.36 2.28 -11.14
C TRP A 141 2.09 1.82 -11.85
N SER A 142 1.60 2.62 -12.79
CA SER A 142 0.55 2.20 -13.72
C SER A 142 0.99 0.94 -14.45
N LEU A 143 0.02 0.10 -14.76
CA LEU A 143 0.19 -1.13 -15.51
C LEU A 143 -0.58 -1.02 -16.83
N ASP A 144 -0.13 -1.70 -17.89
CA ASP A 144 -0.89 -1.78 -19.14
C ASP A 144 -2.27 -2.45 -18.93
N PRO A 145 -3.39 -1.76 -19.22
CA PRO A 145 -4.74 -2.31 -19.15
C PRO A 145 -4.91 -3.67 -19.84
N ALA A 146 -4.19 -3.93 -20.95
CA ALA A 146 -4.30 -5.19 -21.67
C ALA A 146 -3.88 -6.41 -20.81
N LYS A 147 -3.00 -6.23 -19.82
CA LYS A 147 -2.58 -7.27 -18.86
C LYS A 147 -3.57 -7.45 -17.71
N MET A 148 -4.48 -6.50 -17.53
CA MET A 148 -5.36 -6.40 -16.37
C MET A 148 -6.83 -6.68 -16.67
N ASN A 149 -7.20 -6.83 -17.95
CA ASN A 149 -8.55 -7.21 -18.39
C ASN A 149 -9.08 -8.52 -17.76
N ARG A 150 -8.20 -9.32 -17.14
CA ARG A 150 -8.51 -10.58 -16.45
C ARG A 150 -8.89 -10.40 -14.96
N GLY A 151 -9.00 -9.17 -14.48
CA GLY A 151 -9.26 -8.90 -13.07
C GLY A 151 -9.89 -7.53 -12.80
N ILE A 152 -10.08 -7.24 -11.52
CA ILE A 152 -10.52 -5.93 -11.04
C ILE A 152 -9.29 -5.06 -10.83
N MET A 153 -9.38 -3.81 -11.31
CA MET A 153 -8.36 -2.80 -11.08
C MET A 153 -8.85 -1.75 -10.09
N LEU A 154 -8.08 -1.56 -9.02
CA LEU A 154 -8.30 -0.51 -8.04
C LEU A 154 -7.16 0.52 -8.13
N TYR A 155 -7.49 1.69 -8.66
CA TYR A 155 -6.59 2.85 -8.63
C TYR A 155 -6.81 3.67 -7.35
N ARG A 156 -5.70 4.05 -6.72
CA ARG A 156 -5.66 5.01 -5.62
C ARG A 156 -4.86 6.24 -6.04
N GLY A 157 -5.59 7.33 -6.26
CA GLY A 157 -5.02 8.65 -6.52
C GLY A 157 -4.33 9.25 -5.29
N GLN A 158 -3.84 10.48 -5.46
CA GLN A 158 -3.36 11.28 -4.34
C GLN A 158 -4.53 11.68 -3.45
N PRO A 159 -4.39 11.57 -2.12
CA PRO A 159 -5.43 12.01 -1.22
C PRO A 159 -5.56 13.54 -1.26
N ASN A 160 -6.80 14.02 -1.22
CA ASN A 160 -7.08 15.45 -1.14
C ASN A 160 -6.86 15.97 0.29
N PHE A 161 -6.99 17.30 0.46
CA PHE A 161 -6.81 17.96 1.76
C PHE A 161 -7.70 17.37 2.87
N ASN A 162 -8.97 17.09 2.57
CA ASN A 162 -9.91 16.55 3.56
C ASN A 162 -9.56 15.11 3.96
N GLU A 163 -9.17 14.28 2.99
CA GLU A 163 -8.73 12.89 3.24
C GLU A 163 -7.44 12.84 4.07
N LEU A 164 -6.50 13.77 3.83
CA LEU A 164 -5.28 13.91 4.62
C LEU A 164 -5.57 14.37 6.05
N LEU A 165 -6.49 15.33 6.22
CA LEU A 165 -6.95 15.77 7.53
C LEU A 165 -7.62 14.62 8.31
N GLU A 166 -8.49 13.86 7.66
CA GLU A 166 -9.13 12.70 8.26
C GLU A 166 -8.09 11.65 8.67
N THR A 167 -7.10 11.42 7.80
CA THR A 167 -5.96 10.53 8.10
C THR A 167 -5.17 11.03 9.32
N ALA A 168 -4.90 12.34 9.40
CA ALA A 168 -4.19 12.94 10.52
C ALA A 168 -4.94 12.75 11.85
N ARG A 169 -6.26 12.97 11.83
CA ARG A 169 -7.13 12.71 12.97
C ARG A 169 -7.06 11.23 13.36
N ASN A 170 -7.32 10.32 12.41
CA ASN A 170 -7.39 8.88 12.64
C ASN A 170 -6.10 8.27 13.20
N ILE A 171 -4.93 8.76 12.77
CA ILE A 171 -3.63 8.31 13.31
C ILE A 171 -3.52 8.63 14.81
N CYS A 172 -4.09 9.74 15.25
CA CYS A 172 -3.93 10.29 16.61
C CYS A 172 -5.11 9.98 17.55
N LEU A 173 -6.19 9.36 17.07
CA LEU A 173 -7.43 9.11 17.84
C LEU A 173 -7.27 8.20 19.07
N LYS A 174 -6.17 7.45 19.20
CA LYS A 174 -5.99 6.48 20.30
C LYS A 174 -5.93 7.13 21.69
N ASP A 175 -5.45 8.37 21.78
CA ASP A 175 -5.31 9.11 23.04
C ASP A 175 -6.07 10.44 22.92
N LYS A 176 -7.28 10.48 23.49
CA LYS A 176 -8.20 11.62 23.35
C LYS A 176 -7.62 12.91 23.94
N ASN A 177 -6.93 12.82 25.07
CA ASN A 177 -6.34 13.97 25.74
C ASN A 177 -5.26 14.60 24.85
N VAL A 178 -4.38 13.77 24.29
CA VAL A 178 -3.33 14.25 23.37
C VAL A 178 -3.93 14.73 22.05
N PHE A 179 -4.98 14.07 21.55
CA PHE A 179 -5.68 14.45 20.34
C PHE A 179 -6.20 15.88 20.41
N GLU A 180 -6.93 16.24 21.47
CA GLU A 180 -7.48 17.59 21.65
C GLU A 180 -6.39 18.67 21.68
N MET A 181 -5.20 18.35 22.22
CA MET A 181 -4.06 19.28 22.24
C MET A 181 -3.46 19.55 20.84
N ILE A 182 -3.44 18.55 19.97
CA ILE A 182 -2.76 18.64 18.66
C ILE A 182 -3.72 18.84 17.49
N GLU A 183 -5.02 18.70 17.69
CA GLU A 183 -6.03 18.89 16.65
C GLU A 183 -5.86 20.22 15.89
N PRO A 184 -5.59 21.37 16.55
CA PRO A 184 -5.37 22.63 15.85
C PRO A 184 -4.13 22.63 14.92
N LEU A 185 -3.21 21.67 15.08
CA LEU A 185 -2.01 21.56 14.26
C LEU A 185 -2.24 20.78 12.96
N PHE A 186 -3.30 19.96 12.85
CA PHE A 186 -3.50 19.09 11.69
C PHE A 186 -3.73 19.86 10.40
N GLU A 187 -4.52 20.94 10.43
CA GLU A 187 -4.77 21.79 9.27
C GLU A 187 -3.49 22.50 8.80
N PRO A 188 -2.74 23.23 9.64
CA PRO A 188 -1.46 23.82 9.27
C PRO A 188 -0.46 22.79 8.71
N LEU A 189 -0.32 21.63 9.36
CA LEU A 189 0.59 20.57 8.91
C LEU A 189 0.19 19.99 7.55
N THR A 190 -1.11 19.83 7.32
CA THR A 190 -1.63 19.29 6.05
C THR A 190 -1.46 20.31 4.92
N LYS A 191 -1.73 21.61 5.17
CA LYS A 191 -1.46 22.68 4.20
C LYS A 191 0.02 22.77 3.87
N GLY A 192 0.89 22.74 4.88
CA GLY A 192 2.34 22.75 4.69
C GLY A 192 2.84 21.56 3.86
N TYR A 193 2.32 20.36 4.12
CA TYR A 193 2.65 19.17 3.32
C TYR A 193 2.20 19.32 1.86
N LEU A 194 0.95 19.71 1.61
CA LEU A 194 0.45 19.89 0.24
C LEU A 194 1.26 20.94 -0.53
N GLU A 195 1.68 22.00 0.14
CA GLU A 195 2.50 23.04 -0.47
C GLU A 195 3.90 22.50 -0.80
N VAL A 196 4.59 21.84 0.15
CA VAL A 196 5.87 21.15 -0.10
C VAL A 196 5.75 20.16 -1.27
N TYR A 197 4.64 19.43 -1.32
CA TYR A 197 4.37 18.46 -2.36
C TYR A 197 4.14 19.09 -3.75
N LYS A 198 3.57 20.30 -3.83
CA LYS A 198 3.49 21.07 -5.08
C LYS A 198 4.88 21.56 -5.50
N TRP A 199 5.59 22.24 -4.60
CA TRP A 199 6.89 22.83 -4.89
C TRP A 199 7.93 21.80 -5.34
N GLN A 200 7.96 20.62 -4.73
CA GLN A 200 8.89 19.57 -5.16
C GLN A 200 8.65 19.12 -6.61
N ASN A 201 7.39 19.12 -7.07
CA ASN A 201 7.05 18.71 -8.43
C ASN A 201 7.46 19.79 -9.45
N ASP A 202 7.63 21.01 -9.00
CA ASP A 202 8.10 22.13 -9.82
C ASP A 202 9.63 22.22 -9.88
N CYS A 203 10.37 21.61 -8.95
CA CYS A 203 11.84 21.64 -8.89
C CYS A 203 12.52 21.01 -10.11
N ASP A 204 13.48 21.73 -10.69
CA ASP A 204 14.21 21.32 -11.90
C ASP A 204 15.04 20.04 -11.71
N LYS A 205 15.60 19.78 -10.52
CA LYS A 205 16.34 18.53 -10.26
C LYS A 205 15.43 17.30 -10.30
N ILE A 206 14.21 17.40 -9.78
CA ILE A 206 13.25 16.28 -9.76
C ILE A 206 12.81 15.97 -11.20
N LYS A 207 12.52 17.00 -12.00
CA LYS A 207 12.26 16.90 -13.44
C LYS A 207 13.45 16.30 -14.22
N LYS A 208 14.67 16.74 -13.90
CA LYS A 208 15.91 16.31 -14.58
C LYS A 208 16.28 14.85 -14.32
N TYR A 209 16.09 14.36 -13.09
CA TYR A 209 16.46 12.99 -12.72
C TYR A 209 15.33 11.96 -12.88
N ARG A 210 14.17 12.36 -13.42
CA ARG A 210 12.94 11.53 -13.49
C ARG A 210 12.63 10.79 -12.17
N LYS A 211 13.05 11.36 -11.04
CA LYS A 211 12.68 10.82 -9.74
C LYS A 211 11.30 11.35 -9.46
N GLU A 212 10.29 10.52 -9.60
CA GLU A 212 8.96 10.86 -9.14
C GLU A 212 9.02 10.96 -7.60
N GLU A 213 8.64 12.13 -7.08
CA GLU A 213 8.28 12.37 -5.67
C GLU A 213 9.38 12.07 -4.63
N PHE A 214 10.14 13.11 -4.26
CA PHE A 214 11.12 13.00 -3.18
C PHE A 214 10.46 12.87 -1.81
N PHE A 215 9.43 13.67 -1.53
CA PHE A 215 8.59 13.57 -0.33
C PHE A 215 7.24 12.96 -0.68
N GLY A 216 6.77 12.02 0.13
CA GLY A 216 5.52 11.29 -0.06
C GLY A 216 4.66 11.21 1.19
N LEU A 217 3.60 10.40 1.10
CA LEU A 217 2.65 10.21 2.20
C LEU A 217 3.30 9.62 3.46
N ARG A 218 4.35 8.83 3.31
CA ARG A 218 5.07 8.23 4.44
C ARG A 218 5.75 9.28 5.32
N ASP A 219 6.29 10.34 4.71
CA ASP A 219 6.93 11.45 5.43
C ASP A 219 5.88 12.26 6.19
N PHE A 220 4.73 12.51 5.56
CA PHE A 220 3.58 13.14 6.20
C PHE A 220 3.07 12.34 7.42
N TYR A 221 2.89 11.02 7.27
CA TYR A 221 2.46 10.18 8.40
C TYR A 221 3.50 10.14 9.52
N SER A 222 4.79 10.17 9.18
CA SER A 222 5.89 10.16 10.15
C SER A 222 6.00 11.48 10.90
N LEU A 223 5.75 12.61 10.22
CA LEU A 223 5.61 13.93 10.82
C LEU A 223 4.49 13.94 11.87
N LEU A 224 3.28 13.49 11.50
CA LEU A 224 2.13 13.43 12.41
C LEU A 224 2.43 12.56 13.63
N LYS A 225 3.01 11.36 13.42
CA LYS A 225 3.40 10.46 14.52
C LYS A 225 4.43 11.10 15.44
N LEU A 226 5.38 11.86 14.91
CA LEU A 226 6.42 12.50 15.72
C LEU A 226 5.86 13.67 16.55
N VAL A 227 4.99 14.50 15.96
CA VAL A 227 4.27 15.56 16.68
C VAL A 227 3.42 14.95 17.80
N PHE A 228 2.67 13.88 17.51
CA PHE A 228 1.91 13.13 18.51
C PHE A 228 2.81 12.57 19.62
N CYS A 229 3.99 12.03 19.28
CA CYS A 229 4.94 11.53 20.27
C CYS A 229 5.46 12.63 21.19
N PHE A 230 5.71 13.84 20.68
CA PHE A 230 6.12 14.98 21.51
C PHE A 230 5.02 15.39 22.48
N ALA A 231 3.79 15.54 21.98
CA ALA A 231 2.64 15.89 22.80
C ALA A 231 2.40 14.84 23.90
N ARG A 232 2.44 13.55 23.56
CA ARG A 232 2.25 12.45 24.52
C ARG A 232 3.34 12.40 25.60
N LYS A 233 4.61 12.66 25.24
CA LYS A 233 5.72 12.63 26.20
C LYS A 233 5.67 13.79 27.20
N ARG A 234 5.25 14.97 26.76
CA ARG A 234 5.24 16.17 27.60
C ARG A 234 3.87 16.50 28.19
N GLN A 235 2.82 15.80 27.75
CA GLN A 235 1.42 16.08 28.11
C GLN A 235 1.05 17.56 27.88
N CYS A 236 1.58 18.14 26.80
CA CYS A 236 1.37 19.54 26.44
C CYS A 236 1.42 19.73 24.92
N ILE A 237 0.96 20.90 24.46
CA ILE A 237 1.01 21.27 23.04
C ILE A 237 2.49 21.35 22.60
N PRO A 238 2.89 20.68 21.50
CA PRO A 238 4.25 20.75 20.97
C PRO A 238 4.68 22.19 20.70
N THR A 239 5.89 22.55 21.14
CA THR A 239 6.45 23.88 20.90
C THR A 239 6.83 24.07 19.43
N ARG A 240 7.05 25.32 19.02
CA ARG A 240 7.51 25.62 17.66
C ARG A 240 8.82 24.90 17.31
N LEU A 241 9.73 24.76 18.29
CA LEU A 241 10.99 24.03 18.11
C LEU A 241 10.76 22.53 17.90
N ASP A 242 9.78 21.94 18.58
CA ASP A 242 9.43 20.53 18.39
C ASP A 242 8.84 20.29 16.99
N ILE A 243 7.97 21.20 16.54
CA ILE A 243 7.38 21.14 15.19
C ILE A 243 8.47 21.35 14.13
N GLU A 244 9.35 22.33 14.31
CA GLU A 244 10.49 22.57 13.42
C GLU A 244 11.39 21.33 13.32
N HIS A 245 11.74 20.73 14.45
CA HIS A 245 12.52 19.51 14.50
C HIS A 245 11.79 18.37 13.78
N ALA A 246 10.47 18.22 13.99
CA ALA A 246 9.68 17.19 13.34
C ALA A 246 9.62 17.37 11.83
N VAL A 247 9.45 18.61 11.35
CA VAL A 247 9.45 18.93 9.92
C VAL A 247 10.82 18.65 9.32
N LYS A 248 11.91 19.20 9.88
CA LYS A 248 13.26 19.00 9.35
C LYS A 248 13.67 17.52 9.34
N ARG A 249 13.24 16.74 10.32
CA ARG A 249 13.54 15.30 10.37
C ARG A 249 12.85 14.52 9.25
N ASN A 250 11.59 14.83 8.93
CA ASN A 250 10.80 14.08 7.95
C ASN A 250 10.86 14.68 6.52
N PHE A 251 11.13 15.97 6.41
CA PHE A 251 11.15 16.72 5.15
C PHE A 251 12.53 17.38 4.93
N SER A 252 13.61 16.59 4.97
CA SER A 252 14.98 17.02 4.63
C SER A 252 15.56 16.21 3.48
N GLY A 253 16.71 16.64 2.97
CA GLY A 253 17.45 15.97 1.89
C GLY A 253 17.34 16.65 0.53
N LEU A 254 16.29 17.45 0.31
CA LEU A 254 16.15 18.30 -0.87
C LEU A 254 16.67 19.72 -0.58
N GLN A 255 17.93 20.00 -0.92
CA GLN A 255 18.60 21.27 -0.61
C GLN A 255 17.94 22.52 -1.23
N GLU A 256 17.18 22.34 -2.31
CA GLU A 256 16.53 23.44 -3.05
C GLU A 256 15.27 23.95 -2.36
N LEU A 257 14.74 23.20 -1.39
CA LEU A 257 13.46 23.49 -0.76
C LEU A 257 13.65 23.69 0.74
N ASP A 258 13.47 24.92 1.22
CA ASP A 258 13.34 25.19 2.66
C ASP A 258 11.96 24.78 3.14
N THR A 259 11.83 23.50 3.48
CA THR A 259 10.57 22.89 3.90
C THR A 259 10.05 23.53 5.19
N TRP A 260 10.92 23.88 6.14
CA TRP A 260 10.49 24.55 7.37
C TRP A 260 9.86 25.90 7.08
N ARG A 261 10.45 26.71 6.19
CA ARG A 261 9.87 28.00 5.80
C ARG A 261 8.46 27.84 5.24
N ILE A 262 8.20 26.79 4.46
CA ILE A 262 6.88 26.48 3.90
C ILE A 262 5.91 26.08 5.01
N PHE A 263 6.27 25.13 5.88
CA PHE A 263 5.39 24.75 6.99
C PHE A 263 5.10 25.93 7.93
N LYS A 264 6.13 26.75 8.21
CA LYS A 264 6.07 27.91 9.10
C LYS A 264 5.04 28.96 8.65
N SER A 265 4.78 29.11 7.35
CA SER A 265 3.82 30.11 6.83
C SER A 265 2.36 29.78 7.17
N TYR A 266 2.06 28.51 7.45
CA TYR A 266 0.70 28.05 7.79
C TYR A 266 0.41 28.03 9.29
N PHE A 267 1.44 28.21 10.14
CA PHE A 267 1.22 28.37 11.57
C PHE A 267 0.95 29.83 11.90
N PRO A 268 0.01 30.13 12.81
CA PRO A 268 -0.22 31.51 13.23
C PRO A 268 1.07 32.09 13.79
N ASN A 269 1.44 33.28 13.31
CA ASN A 269 2.47 34.09 13.93
C ASN A 269 1.93 34.58 15.28
N LYS A 270 2.07 33.79 16.34
CA LYS A 270 1.93 34.34 17.69
C LYS A 270 3.13 35.22 17.99
N SER A 271 3.04 36.47 17.54
CA SER A 271 3.47 37.66 18.26
C SER A 271 2.18 38.35 18.68
N THR A 272 1.64 37.98 19.83
CA THR A 272 0.44 38.54 20.50
C THR A 272 0.23 37.69 21.76
N VAL A 273 0.35 38.16 23.00
CA VAL A 273 0.56 39.48 23.62
C VAL A 273 1.52 39.25 24.79
#